data_AF-A0A8K1C579-F1
#
_entry.id   AF-A0A8K1C579-F1
#
_cell.length_a   1.000
_cell.length_b   1.000
_cell.length_c   1.000
_cell.angle_alpha   90.00
_cell.angle_beta   90.00
_cell.angle_gamma   90.00
#
_symmetry.space_group_name_H-M   'P 1'
#
loop_
_entity.id
_entity.type
_entity.pdbx_description
1 polymer ?
#
loop_
_entity_poly.entity_id
_entity_poly.type
_entity_poly.pdbx_seq_one_letter_code
_entity_poly.pdbx_strand_id
1 'polypeptide(L)'
;MKTSHSTAVVALAASLVLANAQVCVPEDGYTIKEWMRACDSVVGGSSAKCSDRTCHTALHRLEEEETHECWEHLGLGTHKDFEKYAALDAFCHGEGPDPELREPTPAPTNTTLPICTPQDGEAIKGWMKACDSVVGGSTTKCSDRACHVALHRLEEEETHECWEHLGLGTHEDFEKYAALDAFCHGEGPDPEFPGATPAPTNTTLPICTPQDGEAIKGWMKACDSVVGGSTAKCSDRACHTALHRLEEEETHECWEHLGLGTHKDFEKYAELDAFCHGEGPDPEH
;
A
#
# COMPACT_ATOMS: atom_id res chain seq x y z
N MET A 1 -45.09 -47.50 -42.46
CA MET A 1 -45.69 -46.18 -42.12
C MET A 1 -45.24 -45.86 -40.69
N LYS A 2 -44.49 -44.78 -40.43
CA LYS A 2 -44.99 -43.48 -39.87
C LYS A 2 -45.92 -43.69 -38.66
N THR A 3 -45.78 -43.08 -37.47
CA THR A 3 -44.92 -41.99 -36.92
C THR A 3 -45.15 -41.97 -35.39
N SER A 4 -44.30 -41.44 -34.48
CA SER A 4 -42.94 -40.87 -34.54
C SER A 4 -42.31 -40.93 -33.12
N HIS A 5 -41.04 -40.53 -32.94
CA HIS A 5 -40.45 -40.24 -31.62
C HIS A 5 -40.26 -38.73 -31.45
N SER A 6 -40.85 -38.14 -30.40
CA SER A 6 -40.61 -36.72 -30.05
C SER A 6 -39.47 -36.61 -29.06
N THR A 7 -38.27 -36.29 -29.54
CA THR A 7 -37.16 -35.86 -28.69
C THR A 7 -37.39 -34.43 -28.23
N ALA A 8 -37.86 -34.26 -27.00
CA ALA A 8 -37.90 -32.96 -26.33
C ALA A 8 -36.46 -32.53 -26.02
N VAL A 9 -35.96 -31.53 -26.75
CA VAL A 9 -34.68 -30.89 -26.43
C VAL A 9 -34.92 -29.96 -25.26
N VAL A 10 -34.51 -30.38 -24.06
CA VAL A 10 -34.46 -29.51 -22.89
C VAL A 10 -33.29 -28.55 -23.09
N ALA A 11 -33.60 -27.34 -23.54
CA ALA A 11 -32.63 -26.25 -23.57
C ALA A 11 -32.33 -25.84 -22.12
N LEU A 12 -31.18 -26.28 -21.61
CA LEU A 12 -30.56 -25.70 -20.43
C LEU A 12 -30.17 -24.25 -20.75
N ALA A 13 -31.09 -23.33 -20.46
CA ALA A 13 -30.77 -21.92 -20.37
C ALA A 13 -29.87 -21.72 -19.14
N ALA A 14 -28.56 -21.87 -19.35
CA ALA A 14 -27.56 -21.42 -18.40
C ALA A 14 -27.72 -19.89 -18.28
N SER A 15 -28.48 -19.48 -17.27
CA SER A 15 -28.54 -18.08 -16.85
C SER A 15 -27.18 -17.78 -16.24
N LEU A 16 -26.25 -17.33 -17.07
CA LEU A 16 -25.09 -16.57 -16.61
C LEU A 16 -25.64 -15.36 -15.88
N VAL A 17 -25.69 -15.47 -14.55
CA VAL A 17 -25.70 -14.30 -13.69
C VAL A 17 -24.36 -13.63 -13.98
N LEU A 18 -24.39 -12.68 -14.90
CA LEU A 18 -23.42 -11.61 -14.91
C LEU A 18 -23.63 -10.92 -13.56
N ALA A 19 -22.77 -11.27 -12.60
CA ALA A 19 -22.46 -10.35 -11.53
C ALA A 19 -22.04 -9.07 -12.24
N ASN A 20 -22.82 -8.00 -12.08
CA ASN A 20 -22.33 -6.69 -12.42
C ASN A 20 -21.26 -6.43 -11.37
N ALA A 21 -20.01 -6.75 -11.69
CA ALA A 21 -18.89 -6.18 -10.96
C ALA A 21 -19.08 -4.67 -11.12
N GLN A 22 -19.48 -4.03 -10.03
CA GLN A 22 -19.49 -2.58 -9.93
C GLN A 22 -18.04 -2.17 -10.21
N VAL A 23 -17.81 -1.45 -11.31
CA VAL A 23 -16.47 -0.98 -11.62
C VAL A 23 -16.21 0.17 -10.67
N CYS A 24 -15.47 -0.10 -9.61
CA CYS A 24 -15.09 0.88 -8.62
C CYS A 24 -14.34 2.02 -9.31
N VAL A 25 -14.81 3.25 -9.14
CA VAL A 25 -14.20 4.46 -9.70
C VAL A 25 -13.56 5.28 -8.57
N PRO A 26 -12.61 6.20 -8.86
CA PRO A 26 -11.97 7.02 -7.83
C PRO A 26 -12.97 7.75 -6.91
N GLU A 27 -14.12 8.17 -7.43
CA GLU A 27 -15.22 8.77 -6.66
C GLU A 27 -15.80 7.86 -5.55
N ASP A 28 -15.75 6.54 -5.71
CA ASP A 28 -16.15 5.58 -4.67
C ASP A 28 -15.15 5.63 -3.50
N GLY A 29 -13.84 5.69 -3.79
CA GLY A 29 -12.78 5.83 -2.78
C GLY A 29 -12.96 7.05 -1.87
N TYR A 30 -13.26 8.22 -2.45
CA TYR A 30 -13.60 9.42 -1.67
C TYR A 30 -14.86 9.24 -0.82
N THR A 31 -15.85 8.51 -1.33
CA THR A 31 -17.10 8.22 -0.62
C THR A 31 -16.85 7.30 0.58
N ILE A 32 -15.98 6.30 0.43
CA ILE A 32 -15.56 5.40 1.51
C ILE A 32 -14.74 6.17 2.57
N LYS A 33 -13.76 7.00 2.16
CA LYS A 33 -13.01 7.88 3.09
C LYS A 33 -13.93 8.80 3.91
N GLU A 34 -15.02 9.32 3.32
CA GLU A 34 -16.03 10.11 4.05
C GLU A 34 -16.90 9.28 5.02
N TRP A 35 -17.24 8.03 4.69
CA TRP A 35 -17.91 7.10 5.62
C TRP A 35 -17.03 6.78 6.83
N MET A 36 -15.75 6.46 6.60
CA MET A 36 -14.75 6.26 7.65
C MET A 36 -14.66 7.47 8.58
N ARG A 37 -14.52 8.67 8.00
CA ARG A 37 -14.49 9.96 8.72
C ARG A 37 -15.77 10.22 9.51
N ALA A 38 -16.94 9.81 9.02
CA ALA A 38 -18.20 9.97 9.75
C ALA A 38 -18.21 9.25 11.11
N CYS A 39 -17.44 8.16 11.25
CA CYS A 39 -17.26 7.47 12.53
C CYS A 39 -16.02 7.90 13.30
N ASP A 40 -14.90 8.22 12.64
CA ASP A 40 -13.67 8.64 13.32
C ASP A 40 -13.77 10.06 13.91
N SER A 41 -14.64 10.92 13.38
CA SER A 41 -14.88 12.27 13.91
C SER A 41 -15.81 12.35 15.13
N VAL A 42 -16.51 11.26 15.49
CA VAL A 42 -17.42 11.24 16.64
C VAL A 42 -16.63 11.20 17.95
N VAL A 43 -16.73 12.29 18.73
CA VAL A 43 -16.05 12.42 20.03
C VAL A 43 -16.79 11.62 21.11
N GLY A 44 -16.13 10.59 21.62
CA GLY A 44 -16.65 9.71 22.67
C GLY A 44 -16.32 8.26 22.35
N GLY A 45 -16.72 7.36 23.25
CA GLY A 45 -16.50 5.93 23.07
C GLY A 45 -17.50 5.26 22.12
N SER A 46 -17.41 3.94 21.96
CA SER A 46 -18.26 3.12 21.09
C SER A 46 -19.76 3.44 21.22
N SER A 47 -20.25 3.61 22.45
CA SER A 47 -21.65 3.98 22.73
C SER A 47 -22.07 5.35 22.16
N ALA A 48 -21.14 6.31 22.07
CA ALA A 48 -21.39 7.60 21.43
C ALA A 48 -21.45 7.46 19.90
N LYS A 49 -20.56 6.64 19.32
CA LYS A 49 -20.55 6.34 17.88
C LYS A 49 -21.83 5.64 17.42
N CYS A 50 -22.30 4.63 18.16
CA CYS A 50 -23.59 3.98 17.91
C CYS A 50 -24.81 4.90 18.08
N SER A 51 -24.66 6.00 18.84
CA SER A 51 -25.72 7.00 19.01
C SER A 51 -25.69 8.08 17.92
N ASP A 52 -24.60 8.21 17.17
CA ASP A 52 -24.52 9.12 16.02
C ASP A 52 -25.12 8.46 14.78
N ARG A 53 -26.17 9.07 14.25
CA ARG A 53 -26.91 8.55 13.10
C ARG A 53 -26.07 8.53 11.81
N THR A 54 -25.10 9.44 11.67
CA THR A 54 -24.25 9.55 10.48
C THR A 54 -23.24 8.41 10.49
N CYS A 55 -22.53 8.23 11.61
CA CYS A 55 -21.64 7.09 11.81
C CYS A 55 -22.40 5.77 11.66
N HIS A 56 -23.53 5.57 12.36
CA HIS A 56 -24.28 4.31 12.31
C HIS A 56 -24.80 3.98 10.89
N THR A 57 -25.14 4.99 10.08
CA THR A 57 -25.47 4.77 8.65
C THR A 57 -24.24 4.42 7.81
N ALA A 58 -23.07 4.96 8.15
CA ALA A 58 -21.80 4.66 7.48
C ALA A 58 -21.28 3.26 7.84
N LEU A 59 -21.45 2.79 9.09
CA LEU A 59 -21.03 1.44 9.51
C LEU A 59 -21.66 0.34 8.64
N HIS A 60 -22.96 0.42 8.37
CA HIS A 60 -23.66 -0.46 7.43
C HIS A 60 -23.10 -0.46 6.00
N ARG A 61 -22.29 0.52 5.61
CA ARG A 61 -21.60 0.57 4.31
C ARG A 61 -20.17 0.07 4.43
N LEU A 62 -19.49 0.40 5.52
CA LEU A 62 -18.15 -0.05 5.86
C LEU A 62 -18.09 -1.55 6.25
N GLU A 63 -19.24 -2.22 6.37
CA GLU A 63 -19.35 -3.69 6.55
C GLU A 63 -19.67 -4.43 5.23
N GLU A 64 -20.09 -3.74 4.16
CA GLU A 64 -20.43 -4.36 2.88
C GLU A 64 -19.15 -4.83 2.15
N GLU A 65 -19.03 -6.11 1.79
CA GLU A 65 -17.86 -6.67 1.08
C GLU A 65 -17.52 -5.90 -0.21
N GLU A 66 -18.53 -5.39 -0.93
CA GLU A 66 -18.37 -4.53 -2.11
C GLU A 66 -17.58 -3.25 -1.82
N THR A 67 -17.71 -2.69 -0.60
CA THR A 67 -16.91 -1.55 -0.13
C THR A 67 -15.45 -1.95 0.06
N HIS A 68 -15.18 -3.15 0.57
CA HIS A 68 -13.82 -3.65 0.81
C HIS A 68 -13.12 -4.05 -0.49
N GLU A 69 -13.83 -4.76 -1.38
CA GLU A 69 -13.37 -5.06 -2.75
C GLU A 69 -13.05 -3.77 -3.51
N CYS A 70 -13.87 -2.71 -3.40
CA CYS A 70 -13.56 -1.43 -4.01
C CYS A 70 -12.38 -0.69 -3.36
N TRP A 71 -12.19 -0.80 -2.05
CA TRP A 71 -11.05 -0.21 -1.36
C TRP A 71 -9.72 -0.81 -1.83
N GLU A 72 -9.67 -2.14 -1.94
CA GLU A 72 -8.52 -2.88 -2.47
C GLU A 72 -8.33 -2.63 -3.98
N HIS A 73 -9.40 -2.61 -4.77
CA HIS A 73 -9.31 -2.36 -6.21
C HIS A 73 -8.76 -0.97 -6.55
N LEU A 74 -9.05 0.02 -5.69
CA LEU A 74 -8.55 1.38 -5.83
C LEU A 74 -7.15 1.58 -5.21
N GLY A 75 -6.53 0.54 -4.64
CA GLY A 75 -5.21 0.60 -4.02
C GLY A 75 -5.16 1.41 -2.70
N LEU A 76 -6.30 1.64 -2.06
CA LEU A 76 -6.41 2.53 -0.89
C LEU A 76 -6.08 1.85 0.45
N GLY A 77 -5.88 0.53 0.44
CA GLY A 77 -5.59 -0.29 1.61
C GLY A 77 -6.14 -1.71 1.46
N THR A 78 -6.52 -2.35 2.56
CA THR A 78 -6.97 -3.77 2.58
C THR A 78 -8.26 -3.97 3.38
N HIS A 79 -8.90 -5.14 3.26
CA HIS A 79 -10.03 -5.56 4.11
C HIS A 79 -9.79 -5.33 5.62
N LYS A 80 -8.54 -5.40 6.10
CA LYS A 80 -8.19 -5.17 7.52
C LYS A 80 -8.59 -3.78 8.02
N ASP A 81 -8.58 -2.76 7.15
CA ASP A 81 -8.92 -1.37 7.51
C ASP A 81 -10.36 -1.24 8.02
N PHE A 82 -11.21 -2.19 7.65
CA PHE A 82 -12.63 -2.24 8.03
C PHE A 82 -12.91 -3.05 9.29
N GLU A 83 -11.96 -3.84 9.82
CA GLU A 83 -12.17 -4.66 11.03
C GLU A 83 -12.64 -3.84 12.24
N LYS A 84 -12.11 -2.61 12.40
CA LYS A 84 -12.52 -1.70 13.49
C LYS A 84 -13.97 -1.20 13.33
N TYR A 85 -14.47 -1.06 12.10
CA TYR A 85 -15.84 -0.64 11.83
C TYR A 85 -16.81 -1.81 11.95
N ALA A 86 -16.46 -2.99 11.43
CA ALA A 86 -17.25 -4.22 11.60
C ALA A 86 -17.41 -4.60 13.09
N ALA A 87 -16.33 -4.49 13.88
CA ALA A 87 -16.40 -4.70 15.34
C ALA A 87 -17.29 -3.66 16.06
N LEU A 88 -17.31 -2.41 15.56
CA LEU A 88 -18.15 -1.35 16.10
C LEU A 88 -19.62 -1.53 15.72
N ASP A 89 -19.93 -1.92 14.47
CA ASP A 89 -21.30 -2.22 14.04
C ASP A 89 -21.88 -3.38 14.85
N ALA A 90 -21.13 -4.50 14.94
CA ALA A 90 -21.50 -5.64 15.77
C ALA A 90 -21.77 -5.24 17.24
N PHE A 91 -21.00 -4.30 17.80
CA PHE A 91 -21.29 -3.75 19.13
C PHE A 91 -22.58 -2.90 19.16
N CYS A 92 -22.80 -2.03 18.17
CA CYS A 92 -24.02 -1.22 18.05
C CYS A 92 -25.29 -2.09 17.95
N HIS A 93 -25.19 -3.27 17.34
CA HIS A 93 -26.26 -4.26 17.23
C HIS A 93 -26.35 -5.21 18.43
N GLY A 94 -25.39 -5.16 19.36
CA GLY A 94 -25.34 -6.04 20.55
C GLY A 94 -24.87 -7.46 20.25
N GLU A 95 -24.28 -7.69 19.09
CA GLU A 95 -23.75 -8.97 18.61
C GLU A 95 -22.26 -9.16 18.96
N GLY A 96 -21.55 -8.07 19.28
CA GLY A 96 -20.15 -8.04 19.72
C GLY A 96 -19.93 -7.40 21.10
N PRO A 97 -18.77 -7.65 21.75
CA PRO A 97 -18.31 -6.87 22.89
C PRO A 97 -17.90 -5.45 22.45
N ASP A 98 -17.87 -4.51 23.40
CA ASP A 98 -17.38 -3.15 23.13
C ASP A 98 -15.92 -3.20 22.64
N PRO A 99 -15.60 -2.70 21.42
CA PRO A 99 -14.24 -2.76 20.88
C PRO A 99 -13.24 -1.96 21.72
N GLU A 100 -13.69 -0.95 22.49
CA GLU A 100 -12.84 -0.15 23.38
C GLU A 100 -12.56 -0.80 24.75
N LEU A 101 -13.25 -1.92 25.07
CA LEU A 101 -13.09 -2.63 26.35
C LEU A 101 -12.28 -3.93 26.26
N ARG A 102 -11.77 -4.29 25.08
CA ARG A 102 -10.79 -5.38 24.96
C ARG A 102 -9.46 -4.94 25.58
N GLU A 103 -8.75 -5.86 26.23
CA GLU A 103 -7.36 -5.61 26.66
C GLU A 103 -6.52 -5.15 25.45
N PRO A 104 -5.48 -4.31 25.64
CA PRO A 104 -4.83 -3.60 24.56
C PRO A 104 -4.09 -4.56 23.62
N THR A 105 -4.80 -5.05 22.61
CA THR A 105 -4.30 -5.06 21.23
C THR A 105 -3.64 -3.69 21.01
N PRO A 106 -2.40 -3.62 20.52
CA PRO A 106 -1.84 -2.32 20.13
C PRO A 106 -2.82 -1.69 19.16
N ALA A 107 -3.41 -0.56 19.54
CA ALA A 107 -4.31 0.14 18.66
C ALA A 107 -3.54 0.46 17.37
N PRO A 108 -4.13 0.35 16.17
CA PRO A 108 -3.69 1.21 15.09
C PRO A 108 -3.81 2.63 15.66
N THR A 109 -2.67 3.24 15.93
CA THR A 109 -2.59 4.46 16.74
C THR A 109 -3.28 5.57 15.97
N ASN A 110 -4.55 5.79 16.31
CA ASN A 110 -5.34 6.99 16.09
C ASN A 110 -4.77 7.83 14.96
N THR A 111 -5.17 7.51 13.71
CA THR A 111 -4.86 8.28 12.50
C THR A 111 -5.58 9.64 12.55
N THR A 112 -5.16 10.46 13.52
CA THR A 112 -4.53 11.73 13.21
C THR A 112 -4.03 11.66 11.77
N LEU A 113 -4.63 12.46 10.89
CA LEU A 113 -4.12 12.78 9.56
C LEU A 113 -2.59 12.73 9.62
N PRO A 114 -1.90 12.05 8.68
CA PRO A 114 -0.47 11.79 8.79
C PRO A 114 0.21 13.09 9.21
N ILE A 115 1.08 13.01 10.23
CA ILE A 115 1.65 14.22 10.89
C ILE A 115 2.78 14.75 10.01
N CYS A 116 2.38 15.13 8.79
CA CYS A 116 3.20 15.65 7.73
C CYS A 116 3.68 17.00 8.19
N THR A 117 4.95 17.04 8.58
CA THR A 117 5.59 18.28 8.94
C THR A 117 6.00 19.02 7.66
N PRO A 118 6.26 20.33 7.72
CA PRO A 118 6.84 21.05 6.60
C PRO A 118 8.17 20.42 6.09
N GLN A 119 8.88 19.66 6.94
CA GLN A 119 10.07 18.91 6.54
C GLN A 119 9.76 17.74 5.60
N ASP A 120 8.66 17.03 5.82
CA ASP A 120 8.27 15.89 4.97
C ASP A 120 7.85 16.40 3.58
N GLY A 121 7.16 17.55 3.50
CA GLY A 121 6.88 18.23 2.22
C GLY A 121 8.13 18.69 1.45
N GLU A 122 9.23 19.02 2.14
CA GLU A 122 10.51 19.29 1.47
C GLU A 122 11.24 18.00 1.06
N ALA A 123 11.02 16.88 1.76
CA ALA A 123 11.51 15.57 1.35
C ALA A 123 10.81 15.09 0.06
N ILE A 124 9.48 15.21 -0.02
CA ILE A 124 8.69 14.87 -1.22
C ILE A 124 9.15 15.70 -2.44
N LYS A 125 9.33 17.02 -2.28
CA LYS A 125 9.93 17.88 -3.33
C LYS A 125 11.35 17.42 -3.71
N GLY A 126 12.11 16.89 -2.76
CA GLY A 126 13.42 16.30 -2.98
C GLY A 126 13.36 15.06 -3.88
N TRP A 127 12.42 14.16 -3.61
CA TRP A 127 12.15 12.96 -4.41
C TRP A 127 11.66 13.30 -5.81
N MET A 128 10.63 14.14 -5.94
CA MET A 128 10.13 14.66 -7.23
C MET A 128 11.28 15.24 -8.07
N LYS A 129 12.11 16.08 -7.43
CA LYS A 129 13.26 16.72 -8.07
C LYS A 129 14.36 15.72 -8.47
N ALA A 130 14.54 14.62 -7.74
CA ALA A 130 15.50 13.59 -8.14
C ALA A 130 15.17 13.11 -9.56
N CYS A 131 13.93 12.65 -9.79
CA CYS A 131 13.46 12.22 -11.10
C CYS A 131 13.34 13.33 -12.14
N ASP A 132 12.81 14.50 -11.78
CA ASP A 132 12.66 15.63 -12.71
C ASP A 132 14.01 16.24 -13.14
N SER A 133 15.09 16.01 -12.38
CA SER A 133 16.44 16.46 -12.74
C SER A 133 17.20 15.53 -13.68
N VAL A 134 16.77 14.27 -13.84
CA VAL A 134 17.39 13.32 -14.77
C VAL A 134 17.02 13.69 -16.20
N VAL A 135 18.03 14.02 -17.00
CA VAL A 135 17.91 14.37 -18.42
C VAL A 135 18.05 13.12 -19.27
N GLY A 136 16.96 12.76 -19.94
CA GLY A 136 16.83 11.54 -20.74
C GLY A 136 15.39 11.05 -20.67
N GLY A 137 15.07 9.98 -21.39
CA GLY A 137 13.75 9.37 -21.31
C GLY A 137 13.63 8.35 -20.18
N SER A 138 12.47 7.69 -20.10
CA SER A 138 12.08 6.77 -19.02
C SER A 138 13.17 5.75 -18.66
N THR A 139 13.80 5.09 -19.65
CA THR A 139 14.92 4.15 -19.39
C THR A 139 16.11 4.79 -18.68
N THR A 140 16.42 6.06 -18.96
CA THR A 140 17.49 6.80 -18.27
C THR A 140 17.10 7.14 -16.85
N LYS A 141 15.82 7.45 -16.60
CA LYS A 141 15.28 7.71 -15.27
C LYS A 141 15.27 6.44 -14.40
N CYS A 142 14.82 5.31 -14.94
CA CYS A 142 14.90 4.00 -14.26
C CYS A 142 16.33 3.54 -13.96
N SER A 143 17.29 3.94 -14.81
CA SER A 143 18.73 3.65 -14.59
C SER A 143 19.41 4.62 -13.62
N ASP A 144 18.75 5.73 -13.25
CA ASP A 144 19.27 6.67 -12.26
C ASP A 144 18.79 6.25 -10.88
N ARG A 145 19.73 5.76 -10.05
CA ARG A 145 19.42 5.25 -8.72
C ARG A 145 18.72 6.27 -7.83
N ALA A 146 19.02 7.56 -7.95
CA ALA A 146 18.39 8.57 -7.10
C ALA A 146 16.95 8.86 -7.51
N CYS A 147 16.62 8.74 -8.81
CA CYS A 147 15.24 8.73 -9.27
C CYS A 147 14.52 7.43 -8.88
N HIS A 148 15.06 6.26 -9.20
CA HIS A 148 14.41 4.96 -8.92
C HIS A 148 14.05 4.81 -7.42
N VAL A 149 15.02 5.05 -6.54
CA VAL A 149 14.82 5.05 -5.07
C VAL A 149 13.79 6.09 -4.59
N ALA A 150 13.58 7.16 -5.37
CA ALA A 150 12.55 8.16 -5.12
C ALA A 150 11.17 7.76 -5.67
N LEU A 151 11.08 6.94 -6.72
CA LEU A 151 9.80 6.53 -7.32
C LEU A 151 8.96 5.71 -6.33
N HIS A 152 9.53 4.68 -5.68
CA HIS A 152 8.83 3.95 -4.61
C HIS A 152 8.26 4.88 -3.52
N ARG A 153 8.98 5.96 -3.17
CA ARG A 153 8.53 6.97 -2.18
C ARG A 153 7.48 7.94 -2.71
N LEU A 154 7.38 8.07 -4.02
CA LEU A 154 6.41 8.90 -4.73
C LEU A 154 5.17 8.09 -5.17
N GLU A 155 5.10 6.82 -4.80
CA GLU A 155 3.98 5.90 -5.08
C GLU A 155 3.29 5.45 -3.77
N GLU A 156 4.01 5.44 -2.64
CA GLU A 156 3.45 5.32 -1.28
C GLU A 156 2.26 6.29 -1.03
N GLU A 157 1.05 5.78 -0.73
CA GLU A 157 -0.15 6.59 -0.46
C GLU A 157 0.04 7.58 0.72
N GLU A 158 0.87 7.25 1.73
CA GLU A 158 1.24 8.20 2.80
C GLU A 158 1.89 9.48 2.25
N THR A 159 2.71 9.36 1.19
CA THR A 159 3.31 10.51 0.50
C THR A 159 2.24 11.37 -0.19
N HIS A 160 1.25 10.75 -0.82
CA HIS A 160 0.14 11.46 -1.47
C HIS A 160 -0.70 12.20 -0.43
N GLU A 161 -1.13 11.52 0.64
CA GLU A 161 -1.91 12.13 1.72
C GLU A 161 -1.12 13.28 2.39
N CYS A 162 0.21 13.14 2.54
CA CYS A 162 1.06 14.22 3.03
C CYS A 162 1.14 15.43 2.10
N TRP A 163 1.18 15.20 0.78
CA TRP A 163 1.21 16.27 -0.21
C TRP A 163 -0.05 17.13 -0.17
N GLU A 164 -1.21 16.46 -0.08
CA GLU A 164 -2.52 17.11 0.03
C GLU A 164 -2.70 17.80 1.40
N HIS A 165 -2.34 17.14 2.50
CA HIS A 165 -2.45 17.69 3.85
C HIS A 165 -1.64 18.99 4.01
N LEU A 166 -0.44 19.04 3.41
CA LEU A 166 0.41 20.23 3.40
C LEU A 166 -0.06 21.32 2.41
N GLY A 167 -1.10 21.06 1.61
CA GLY A 167 -1.62 21.98 0.60
C GLY A 167 -0.62 22.26 -0.52
N LEU A 168 0.22 21.29 -0.86
CA LEU A 168 1.26 21.42 -1.89
C LEU A 168 0.74 21.09 -3.29
N GLY A 169 -0.30 20.25 -3.38
CA GLY A 169 -0.98 19.86 -4.61
C GLY A 169 -2.01 18.76 -4.36
N THR A 170 -2.16 17.83 -5.31
CA THR A 170 -3.15 16.73 -5.29
C THR A 170 -2.49 15.38 -5.61
N HIS A 171 -3.16 14.27 -5.31
CA HIS A 171 -2.73 12.92 -5.70
C HIS A 171 -2.41 12.80 -7.22
N GLU A 172 -3.14 13.54 -8.08
CA GLU A 172 -2.87 13.62 -9.54
C GLU A 172 -1.44 14.08 -9.90
N ASP A 173 -0.73 14.80 -9.01
CA ASP A 173 0.68 15.23 -9.25
C ASP A 173 1.65 14.03 -9.35
N PHE A 174 1.24 12.86 -8.85
CA PHE A 174 2.07 11.66 -8.74
C PHE A 174 1.86 10.64 -9.86
N GLU A 175 0.78 10.75 -10.66
CA GLU A 175 0.47 9.80 -11.75
C GLU A 175 1.66 9.58 -12.72
N LYS A 176 2.41 10.66 -13.01
CA LYS A 176 3.60 10.59 -13.89
C LYS A 176 4.78 9.80 -13.28
N TYR A 177 4.84 9.69 -11.96
CA TYR A 177 5.86 8.91 -11.25
C TYR A 177 5.41 7.45 -11.12
N ALA A 178 4.16 7.19 -10.74
CA ALA A 178 3.60 5.84 -10.73
C ALA A 178 3.69 5.16 -12.11
N ALA A 179 3.35 5.88 -13.20
CA ALA A 179 3.49 5.36 -14.56
C ALA A 179 4.95 5.15 -15.00
N LEU A 180 5.91 5.85 -14.39
CA LEU A 180 7.33 5.66 -14.63
C LEU A 180 7.89 4.49 -13.83
N ASP A 181 7.48 4.33 -12.57
CA ASP A 181 7.80 3.22 -11.69
C ASP A 181 7.33 1.89 -12.30
N ALA A 182 6.05 1.80 -12.67
CA ALA A 182 5.49 0.66 -13.39
C ALA A 182 6.26 0.34 -14.69
N PHE A 183 6.77 1.35 -15.41
CA PHE A 183 7.65 1.11 -16.58
C PHE A 183 9.04 0.59 -16.18
N CYS A 184 9.62 1.04 -15.06
CA CYS A 184 10.90 0.56 -14.56
C CYS A 184 10.84 -0.94 -14.18
N HIS A 185 9.74 -1.40 -13.58
CA HIS A 185 9.50 -2.82 -13.27
C HIS A 185 8.94 -3.63 -14.46
N GLY A 186 8.60 -2.97 -15.57
CA GLY A 186 8.10 -3.61 -16.80
C GLY A 186 6.62 -3.97 -16.78
N GLU A 187 5.88 -3.45 -15.80
CA GLU A 187 4.44 -3.62 -15.61
C GLU A 187 3.62 -2.60 -16.44
N GLY A 188 4.21 -1.45 -16.76
CA GLY A 188 3.62 -0.36 -17.53
C GLY A 188 4.27 -0.09 -18.89
N PRO A 189 3.57 0.60 -19.81
CA PRO A 189 4.17 1.15 -21.03
C PRO A 189 5.08 2.35 -20.70
N ASP A 190 6.02 2.68 -21.60
CA ASP A 190 6.86 3.88 -21.44
C ASP A 190 5.98 5.15 -21.37
N PRO A 191 5.99 5.92 -20.26
CA PRO A 191 5.13 7.10 -20.11
C PRO A 191 5.48 8.24 -21.07
N GLU A 192 6.71 8.31 -21.58
CA GLU A 192 7.09 9.27 -22.63
C GLU A 192 6.69 8.78 -24.03
N PHE A 193 6.49 7.47 -24.20
CA PHE A 193 6.17 6.83 -25.48
C PHE A 193 5.06 5.77 -25.35
N PRO A 194 3.81 6.14 -25.00
CA PRO A 194 2.70 5.23 -24.67
C PRO A 194 2.12 4.40 -25.86
N GLY A 195 2.89 4.26 -26.94
CA GLY A 195 2.60 3.38 -28.08
C GLY A 195 3.82 2.59 -28.57
N ALA A 196 4.95 2.63 -27.85
CA ALA A 196 6.09 1.76 -28.12
C ALA A 196 5.81 0.35 -27.57
N THR A 197 5.94 -0.68 -28.40
CA THR A 197 5.94 -2.08 -27.95
C THR A 197 7.05 -2.28 -26.91
N PRO A 198 6.85 -3.09 -25.84
CA PRO A 198 7.87 -3.33 -24.84
C PRO A 198 9.19 -3.76 -25.50
N ALA A 199 10.24 -2.98 -25.27
CA ALA A 199 11.57 -3.36 -25.71
C ALA A 199 12.00 -4.60 -24.89
N PRO A 200 12.59 -5.64 -25.51
CA PRO A 200 13.04 -6.80 -24.76
C PRO A 200 14.11 -6.37 -23.76
N THR A 201 13.79 -6.50 -22.47
CA THR A 201 14.66 -6.21 -21.33
C THR A 201 15.88 -7.12 -21.36
N ASN A 202 16.98 -6.60 -21.89
CA ASN A 202 18.30 -7.23 -21.76
C ASN A 202 19.42 -6.18 -21.79
N THR A 203 19.30 -5.20 -20.90
CA THR A 203 20.33 -4.18 -20.67
C THR A 203 21.10 -4.58 -19.42
N THR A 204 22.14 -5.40 -19.60
CA THR A 204 23.06 -5.79 -18.52
C THR A 204 23.98 -4.61 -18.15
N LEU A 205 23.45 -3.63 -17.41
CA LEU A 205 24.24 -2.62 -16.71
C LEU A 205 24.81 -3.21 -15.40
N PRO A 206 25.89 -2.63 -14.84
CA PRO A 206 26.40 -3.08 -13.55
C PRO A 206 25.38 -2.71 -12.46
N ILE A 207 24.67 -3.73 -11.97
CA ILE A 207 23.50 -3.59 -11.08
C ILE A 207 23.83 -2.79 -9.82
N CYS A 208 25.07 -2.92 -9.30
CA CYS A 208 25.49 -2.17 -8.12
C CYS A 208 26.97 -1.78 -8.08
N THR A 209 27.25 -0.74 -7.29
CA THR A 209 28.58 -0.22 -6.96
C THR A 209 28.97 -0.56 -5.51
N PRO A 210 30.27 -0.52 -5.15
CA PRO A 210 30.70 -0.75 -3.76
C PRO A 210 30.07 0.21 -2.74
N GLN A 211 29.71 1.42 -3.14
CA GLN A 211 29.02 2.40 -2.32
C GLN A 211 27.61 1.93 -1.92
N ASP A 212 26.95 1.18 -2.79
CA ASP A 212 25.59 0.68 -2.57
C ASP A 212 25.63 -0.43 -1.51
N GLY A 213 26.64 -1.31 -1.58
CA GLY A 213 26.92 -2.29 -0.53
C GLY A 213 27.24 -1.69 0.85
N GLU A 214 27.85 -0.50 0.90
CA GLU A 214 28.04 0.22 2.17
C GLU A 214 26.75 0.90 2.66
N ALA A 215 25.87 1.34 1.74
CA ALA A 215 24.53 1.83 2.09
C ALA A 215 23.65 0.72 2.69
N ILE A 216 23.63 -0.47 2.06
CA ILE A 216 22.89 -1.64 2.55
C ILE A 216 23.39 -2.05 3.94
N LYS A 217 24.71 -2.13 4.16
CA LYS A 217 25.28 -2.34 5.51
C LYS A 217 24.86 -1.26 6.50
N GLY A 218 24.69 -0.02 6.05
CA GLY A 218 24.18 1.09 6.84
C GLY A 218 22.73 0.89 7.28
N TRP A 219 21.86 0.44 6.37
CA TRP A 219 20.46 0.10 6.62
C TRP A 219 20.33 -1.09 7.58
N MET A 220 21.00 -2.21 7.28
CA MET A 220 21.09 -3.39 8.15
C MET A 220 21.50 -2.99 9.58
N LYS A 221 22.55 -2.16 9.68
CA LYS A 221 23.09 -1.67 10.95
C LYS A 221 22.13 -0.72 11.68
N ALA A 222 21.29 0.05 10.98
CA ALA A 222 20.30 0.90 11.62
C ALA A 222 19.39 0.02 12.51
N CYS A 223 18.79 -1.02 11.93
CA CYS A 223 17.94 -1.97 12.63
C CYS A 223 18.67 -2.88 13.64
N ASP A 224 19.86 -3.38 13.30
CA ASP A 224 20.65 -4.22 14.22
C ASP A 224 21.23 -3.43 15.41
N SER A 225 21.21 -2.09 15.37
CA SER A 225 21.67 -1.23 16.47
C SER A 225 20.57 -0.79 17.45
N VAL A 226 19.30 -0.98 17.10
CA VAL A 226 18.17 -0.67 18.00
C VAL A 226 18.15 -1.65 19.18
N VAL A 227 18.10 -1.12 20.40
CA VAL A 227 18.06 -1.92 21.62
C VAL A 227 16.61 -2.15 22.06
N GLY A 228 16.16 -3.39 21.98
CA GLY A 228 14.81 -3.83 22.26
C GLY A 228 14.42 -4.94 21.29
N GLY A 229 13.20 -5.46 21.40
CA GLY A 229 12.67 -6.40 20.41
C GLY A 229 11.98 -5.71 19.25
N SER A 230 11.28 -6.49 18.42
CA SER A 230 10.63 -6.05 17.17
C SER A 230 9.82 -4.76 17.31
N THR A 231 8.98 -4.61 18.34
CA THR A 231 8.21 -3.37 18.59
C THR A 231 9.09 -2.12 18.75
N ALA A 232 10.28 -2.25 19.36
CA ALA A 232 11.21 -1.13 19.51
C ALA A 232 11.90 -0.78 18.19
N LYS A 233 12.18 -1.78 17.34
CA LYS A 233 12.72 -1.62 15.98
C LYS A 233 11.70 -0.90 15.07
N CYS A 234 10.43 -1.32 15.09
CA CYS A 234 9.35 -0.64 14.36
C CYS A 234 9.14 0.81 14.83
N SER A 235 9.32 1.08 16.13
CA SER A 235 9.19 2.43 16.69
C SER A 235 10.37 3.35 16.37
N ASP A 236 11.49 2.83 15.85
CA ASP A 236 12.65 3.62 15.45
C ASP A 236 12.56 4.04 13.98
N ARG A 237 12.33 5.34 13.72
CA ARG A 237 12.17 5.87 12.36
C ARG A 237 13.34 5.54 11.43
N ALA A 238 14.57 5.41 11.93
CA ALA A 238 15.73 5.10 11.10
C ALA A 238 15.80 3.60 10.74
N CYS A 239 15.39 2.71 11.65
CA CYS A 239 15.17 1.30 11.30
C CYS A 239 13.97 1.13 10.37
N HIS A 240 12.80 1.69 10.68
CA HIS A 240 11.60 1.54 9.83
C HIS A 240 11.84 2.03 8.39
N THR A 241 12.47 3.20 8.21
CA THR A 241 12.86 3.69 6.87
C THR A 241 13.84 2.75 6.16
N ALA A 242 14.68 2.04 6.92
CA ALA A 242 15.65 1.08 6.40
C ALA A 242 15.01 -0.28 6.05
N LEU A 243 13.97 -0.73 6.76
CA LEU A 243 13.31 -2.03 6.51
C LEU A 243 12.70 -2.08 5.11
N HIS A 244 11.90 -1.09 4.72
CA HIS A 244 11.42 -0.93 3.34
C HIS A 244 12.55 -1.03 2.29
N ARG A 245 13.74 -0.46 2.55
CA ARG A 245 14.89 -0.55 1.63
C ARG A 245 15.58 -1.91 1.64
N LEU A 246 15.41 -2.68 2.71
CA LEU A 246 15.96 -4.02 2.90
C LEU A 246 14.99 -5.11 2.41
N GLU A 247 13.79 -4.76 1.99
CA GLU A 247 12.82 -5.66 1.34
C GLU A 247 12.89 -5.57 -0.21
N GLU A 248 13.23 -4.40 -0.77
CA GLU A 248 13.44 -4.18 -2.22
C GLU A 248 14.28 -5.30 -2.87
N GLU A 249 13.74 -5.99 -3.89
CA GLU A 249 14.42 -7.09 -4.61
C GLU A 249 15.75 -6.59 -5.23
N GLU A 250 15.79 -5.36 -5.73
CA GLU A 250 17.01 -4.71 -6.22
C GLU A 250 18.10 -4.61 -5.14
N THR A 251 17.73 -4.42 -3.86
CA THR A 251 18.68 -4.44 -2.74
C THR A 251 19.24 -5.84 -2.52
N HIS A 252 18.43 -6.89 -2.72
CA HIS A 252 18.89 -8.27 -2.61
C HIS A 252 19.81 -8.65 -3.79
N GLU A 253 19.39 -8.38 -5.03
CA GLU A 253 20.22 -8.57 -6.23
C GLU A 253 21.56 -7.82 -6.11
N CYS A 254 21.54 -6.59 -5.61
CA CYS A 254 22.72 -5.77 -5.34
C CYS A 254 23.69 -6.46 -4.36
N TRP A 255 23.16 -7.01 -3.27
CA TRP A 255 23.94 -7.69 -2.23
C TRP A 255 24.64 -8.95 -2.75
N GLU A 256 23.93 -9.76 -3.55
CA GLU A 256 24.49 -10.94 -4.21
C GLU A 256 25.52 -10.55 -5.29
N HIS A 257 25.21 -9.55 -6.12
CA HIS A 257 26.09 -9.07 -7.19
C HIS A 257 27.43 -8.55 -6.66
N LEU A 258 27.41 -7.86 -5.51
CA LEU A 258 28.61 -7.38 -4.83
C LEU A 258 29.36 -8.49 -4.06
N GLY A 259 28.82 -9.71 -4.00
CA GLY A 259 29.40 -10.84 -3.28
C GLY A 259 29.45 -10.64 -1.77
N LEU A 260 28.50 -9.87 -1.22
CA LEU A 260 28.43 -9.54 0.20
C LEU A 260 27.68 -10.62 1.01
N GLY A 261 26.81 -11.37 0.35
CA GLY A 261 26.10 -12.50 0.95
C GLY A 261 25.04 -13.07 -0.01
N THR A 262 23.85 -13.39 0.52
CA THR A 262 22.73 -13.96 -0.24
C THR A 262 21.40 -13.28 0.12
N HIS A 263 20.38 -13.44 -0.71
CA HIS A 263 19.01 -12.98 -0.49
C HIS A 263 18.45 -13.42 0.90
N LYS A 264 18.92 -14.57 1.44
CA LYS A 264 18.57 -15.05 2.80
C LYS A 264 19.03 -14.15 3.95
N ASP A 265 20.03 -13.29 3.73
CA ASP A 265 20.49 -12.36 4.77
C ASP A 265 19.42 -11.30 5.11
N PHE A 266 18.39 -11.18 4.27
CA PHE A 266 17.28 -10.25 4.40
C PHE A 266 15.97 -10.86 4.93
N GLU A 267 15.86 -12.20 5.04
CA GLU A 267 14.65 -12.89 5.54
C GLU A 267 14.20 -12.28 6.90
N LYS A 268 15.14 -12.04 7.83
CA LYS A 268 14.85 -11.43 9.14
C LYS A 268 14.39 -9.96 9.10
N TYR A 269 14.64 -9.23 8.01
CA TYR A 269 14.18 -7.84 7.85
C TYR A 269 12.80 -7.81 7.21
N ALA A 270 12.52 -8.66 6.22
CA ALA A 270 11.19 -8.83 5.65
C ALA A 270 10.18 -9.33 6.71
N GLU A 271 10.56 -10.32 7.54
CA GLU A 271 9.72 -10.77 8.66
C GLU A 271 9.46 -9.66 9.69
N LEU A 272 10.44 -8.77 9.89
CA LEU A 272 10.33 -7.64 10.82
C LEU A 272 9.50 -6.50 10.25
N ASP A 273 9.62 -6.20 8.96
CA ASP A 273 8.79 -5.22 8.25
C ASP A 273 7.33 -5.67 8.28
N ALA A 274 7.06 -6.91 7.85
CA ALA A 274 5.74 -7.53 7.97
C ALA A 274 5.18 -7.49 9.40
N PHE A 275 6.00 -7.66 10.44
CA PHE A 275 5.56 -7.45 11.82
C PHE A 275 5.22 -5.98 12.13
N CYS A 276 6.04 -5.02 11.68
CA CYS A 276 5.77 -3.59 11.85
C CYS A 276 4.45 -3.16 11.20
N HIS A 277 4.08 -3.79 10.08
CA HIS A 277 2.82 -3.57 9.36
C HIS A 277 1.64 -4.45 9.84
N GLY A 278 1.84 -5.33 10.83
CA GLY A 278 0.77 -6.20 11.36
C GLY A 278 0.34 -7.31 10.39
N GLU A 279 1.26 -7.74 9.54
CA GLU A 279 1.09 -8.79 8.53
C GLU A 279 1.78 -10.10 8.93
N GLY A 280 2.87 -10.01 9.70
CA GLY A 280 3.66 -11.12 10.21
C GLY A 280 3.54 -11.34 11.72
N PRO A 281 3.90 -12.54 12.23
CA PRO A 281 4.19 -12.75 13.64
C PRO A 281 5.44 -11.97 14.05
N ASP A 282 5.65 -11.77 15.36
CA ASP A 282 6.90 -11.18 15.86
C ASP A 282 8.08 -12.15 15.58
N PRO A 283 9.09 -11.77 14.76
CA PRO A 283 10.21 -12.66 14.41
C PRO A 283 11.14 -13.00 15.59
N GLU A 284 10.97 -12.35 16.74
CA GLU A 284 11.77 -12.62 17.95
C GLU A 284 11.04 -13.53 18.98
N HIS A 285 9.85 -14.09 18.67
CA HIS A 285 9.02 -14.89 19.59
C HIS A 285 8.50 -16.24 19.05
#